data_AF-A0A2V5SQV4-F1
#
_entry.id   AF-A0A2V5SQV4-F1
#
_cell.length_a   1.000
_cell.length_b   1.000
_cell.length_c   1.000
_cell.angle_alpha   90.00
_cell.angle_beta   90.00
_cell.angle_gamma   90.00
#
_symmetry.space_group_name_H-M   'P 1'
#
loop_
_entity.id
_entity.type
_entity.pdbx_description
1 polymer ?
#
loop_
_entity_poly.entity_id
_entity_poly.type
_entity_poly.pdbx_seq_one_letter_code
_entity_poly.pdbx_strand_id
1 'polypeptide(L)'
;MKSDPPTKPKNMLVRLFYPAYPQDQMRTRQNGAFQKVAECLYRYSSNGVYYARFESGGKEIRRSLRTTDRASAQRALAWFKEERKQVDPAQGKLTLGELCDRYWQTIQHQKPKTVERKTLIMRRLKSDWPTGRLTQITKIKPSHVDLWISRYRFGPVSRNQHAAEIKHI
;
A
#
# COMPACT_ATOMS: atom_id res chain seq x y z
N MET A 1 -34.54 -50.85 24.79
CA MET A 1 -33.89 -51.90 23.97
C MET A 1 -33.83 -51.35 22.54
N LYS A 2 -32.72 -51.27 21.81
CA LYS A 2 -31.32 -51.68 21.98
C LYS A 2 -30.52 -50.91 20.89
N SER A 3 -29.34 -50.39 21.28
CA SER A 3 -28.05 -50.37 20.55
C SER A 3 -27.88 -49.73 19.14
N ASP A 4 -26.97 -48.74 19.06
CA ASP A 4 -26.19 -48.27 17.89
C ASP A 4 -24.93 -49.16 17.64
N PRO A 5 -24.01 -48.87 16.67
CA PRO A 5 -24.04 -48.61 15.20
C PRO A 5 -23.05 -49.59 14.47
N PRO A 6 -22.64 -49.49 13.16
CA PRO A 6 -21.60 -48.54 12.63
C PRO A 6 -21.79 -48.16 11.13
N THR A 7 -21.16 -47.13 10.51
CA THR A 7 -19.87 -47.24 9.77
C THR A 7 -19.74 -46.00 8.82
N LYS A 8 -18.65 -45.22 8.90
CA LYS A 8 -18.09 -44.36 7.81
C LYS A 8 -17.11 -45.23 6.98
N PRO A 9 -16.68 -44.95 5.71
CA PRO A 9 -16.39 -43.62 5.15
C PRO A 9 -16.55 -43.48 3.60
N LYS A 10 -16.23 -42.29 3.05
CA LYS A 10 -15.22 -42.13 1.96
C LYS A 10 -14.97 -40.65 1.66
N ASN A 11 -13.85 -40.16 2.18
CA ASN A 11 -13.11 -39.03 1.61
C ASN A 11 -12.50 -39.49 0.27
N MET A 12 -12.68 -38.72 -0.80
CA MET A 12 -11.70 -38.57 -1.89
C MET A 12 -11.64 -37.08 -2.22
N LEU A 13 -10.69 -36.36 -1.64
CA LEU A 13 -9.39 -36.03 -2.25
C LEU A 13 -9.51 -35.02 -3.40
N VAL A 14 -9.46 -33.74 -3.04
CA VAL A 14 -8.69 -32.76 -3.81
C VAL A 14 -7.72 -32.10 -2.83
N ARG A 15 -6.51 -32.66 -2.77
CA ARG A 15 -5.35 -32.06 -2.08
C ARG A 15 -4.83 -30.94 -2.98
N LEU A 16 -5.29 -29.71 -2.77
CA LEU A 16 -4.52 -28.54 -3.18
C LEU A 16 -3.57 -28.21 -2.03
N PHE A 17 -2.29 -28.44 -2.29
CA PHE A 17 -1.14 -28.13 -1.46
C PHE A 17 -1.16 -26.65 -1.02
N TYR A 18 -1.77 -26.37 0.12
CA TYR A 18 -1.31 -25.30 1.01
C TYR A 18 -0.41 -25.96 2.05
N PRO A 19 0.81 -25.46 2.30
CA PRO A 19 1.59 -25.92 3.44
C PRO A 19 0.73 -25.72 4.69
N ALA A 20 0.43 -26.82 5.36
CA ALA A 20 -0.33 -26.83 6.59
C ALA A 20 0.42 -25.97 7.61
N TYR A 21 -0.08 -24.75 7.84
CA TYR A 21 0.26 -24.04 9.05
C TYR A 21 -0.16 -24.96 10.20
N PRO A 22 0.74 -25.30 11.14
CA PRO A 22 0.37 -26.10 12.30
C PRO A 22 -0.80 -25.41 13.00
N GLN A 23 -1.93 -26.13 13.07
CA GLN A 23 -3.19 -25.68 13.67
C GLN A 23 -3.14 -25.64 15.22
N ASP A 24 -1.94 -25.71 15.81
CA ASP A 24 -1.70 -25.49 17.22
C ASP A 24 -1.40 -24.02 17.52
N GLN A 25 -2.44 -23.20 17.50
CA GLN A 25 -2.65 -22.10 18.44
C GLN A 25 -4.03 -21.49 18.19
N MET A 26 -5.09 -22.26 18.43
CA MET A 26 -6.36 -21.65 18.83
C MET A 26 -6.11 -20.93 20.16
N ARG A 27 -5.70 -19.65 20.08
CA ARG A 27 -5.56 -18.80 21.26
C ARG A 27 -6.96 -18.61 21.83
N THR A 28 -7.26 -19.36 22.90
CA THR A 28 -8.32 -19.00 23.85
C THR A 28 -8.25 -17.50 24.08
N ARG A 29 -9.38 -16.78 23.95
CA ARG A 29 -9.50 -15.36 24.34
C ARG A 29 -9.32 -15.27 25.85
N GLN A 30 -8.08 -15.39 26.31
CA GLN A 30 -7.66 -15.00 27.64
C GLN A 30 -7.83 -13.48 27.70
N ASN A 31 -8.54 -12.99 28.72
CA ASN A 31 -8.76 -11.57 29.01
C ASN A 31 -7.41 -10.90 29.29
N GLY A 32 -6.64 -10.62 28.23
CA GLY A 32 -5.36 -9.96 28.33
C GLY A 32 -5.56 -8.45 28.47
N ALA A 33 -4.90 -7.86 29.46
CA ALA A 33 -4.84 -6.41 29.62
C ALA A 33 -3.58 -5.88 28.91
N PHE A 34 -3.68 -4.67 28.34
CA PHE A 34 -2.52 -3.94 27.86
C PHE A 34 -1.91 -3.14 29.00
N GLN A 35 -0.73 -3.56 29.44
CA GLN A 35 0.04 -2.85 30.47
C GLN A 35 0.96 -1.84 29.77
N LYS A 36 0.92 -0.58 30.19
CA LYS A 36 1.85 0.45 29.72
C LYS A 36 3.22 0.20 30.36
N VAL A 37 4.23 -0.09 29.55
CA VAL A 37 5.60 -0.39 30.02
C VAL A 37 6.51 0.81 29.88
N ALA A 38 6.33 1.58 28.81
CA ALA A 38 7.04 2.84 28.56
C ALA A 38 6.18 3.76 27.69
N GLU A 39 6.72 4.93 27.34
CA GLU A 39 6.06 5.82 26.40
C GLU A 39 5.84 5.12 25.04
N CYS A 40 4.59 5.14 24.57
CA CYS A 40 4.15 4.47 23.34
C CYS A 40 4.38 2.95 23.28
N LEU A 41 4.78 2.30 24.38
CA LEU A 41 5.12 0.88 24.45
C LEU A 41 4.24 0.17 25.47
N TYR A 42 3.50 -0.82 24.99
CA TYR A 42 2.56 -1.61 25.77
C TYR A 42 2.92 -3.08 25.70
N ARG A 43 2.66 -3.83 26.77
CA ARG A 43 2.82 -5.28 26.83
C ARG A 43 1.47 -5.92 27.04
N TYR A 44 1.15 -6.92 26.23
CA TYR A 44 -0.09 -7.67 26.38
C TYR A 44 0.11 -8.80 27.38
N SER A 45 -0.68 -8.82 28.46
CA SER A 45 -0.40 -9.70 29.61
C SER A 45 -0.48 -11.19 29.29
N SER A 46 -1.35 -11.60 28.36
CA SER A 46 -1.58 -13.03 28.08
C SER A 46 -0.51 -13.69 27.21
N ASN A 47 0.19 -12.95 26.35
CA ASN A 47 1.22 -13.49 25.46
C ASN A 47 2.60 -12.86 25.66
N GLY A 48 2.70 -11.84 26.52
CA GLY A 48 3.93 -11.11 26.80
C GLY A 48 4.46 -10.28 25.63
N VAL A 49 3.75 -10.21 24.51
CA VAL A 49 4.19 -9.52 23.29
C VAL A 49 4.05 -8.01 23.46
N TYR A 50 5.04 -7.29 22.95
CA TYR A 50 5.05 -5.84 22.93
C TYR A 50 4.25 -5.26 21.76
N TYR A 51 3.63 -4.10 22.01
CA TYR A 51 2.81 -3.35 21.10
C TYR A 51 3.25 -1.87 21.12
N ALA A 52 3.33 -1.29 19.93
CA ALA A 52 3.45 0.15 19.74
C ALA A 52 2.04 0.77 19.76
N ARG A 53 1.89 1.86 20.50
CA ARG A 53 0.68 2.69 20.52
C ARG A 53 1.05 4.17 20.55
N PHE A 54 0.88 4.86 19.44
CA PHE A 54 1.14 6.30 19.33
C PHE A 54 0.25 6.93 18.27
N GLU A 55 0.13 8.26 18.30
CA GLU A 55 -0.61 9.01 17.31
C GLU A 55 0.32 9.50 16.20
N SER A 56 -0.14 9.39 14.95
CA SER A 56 0.58 9.90 13.78
C SER A 56 -0.43 10.37 12.74
N GLY A 57 -0.28 11.61 12.25
CA GLY A 57 -1.21 12.20 11.28
C GLY A 57 -2.66 12.28 11.78
N GLY A 58 -2.86 12.50 13.08
CA GLY A 58 -4.18 12.57 13.72
C GLY A 58 -4.91 11.23 13.88
N LYS A 59 -4.22 10.10 13.67
CA LYS A 59 -4.77 8.75 13.87
C LYS A 59 -3.94 7.96 14.88
N GLU A 60 -4.63 7.24 15.75
CA GLU A 60 -3.99 6.32 16.69
C GLU A 60 -3.53 5.05 15.96
N ILE A 61 -2.24 4.75 16.04
CA ILE A 61 -1.63 3.56 15.46
C ILE A 61 -1.38 2.55 16.57
N ARG A 62 -1.99 1.36 16.45
CA ARG A 62 -1.76 0.20 17.32
C ARG A 62 -1.18 -0.95 16.51
N ARG A 63 0.07 -1.32 16.78
CA ARG A 63 0.76 -2.40 16.04
C ARG A 63 1.53 -3.31 16.97
N SER A 64 1.43 -4.62 16.77
CA SER A 64 2.28 -5.59 17.47
C SER A 64 3.72 -5.47 16.97
N LEU A 65 4.68 -5.41 17.89
CA LEU A 65 6.12 -5.44 17.62
C LEU A 65 6.64 -6.88 17.50
N ARG A 66 5.76 -7.88 17.70
CA ARG A 66 6.05 -9.33 17.54
C ARG A 66 7.27 -9.82 18.32
N THR A 67 7.64 -9.13 19.39
CA THR A 67 8.75 -9.50 20.27
C THR A 67 8.29 -9.49 21.72
N THR A 68 8.90 -10.35 22.53
CA THR A 68 8.70 -10.48 23.98
C THR A 68 9.88 -9.91 24.77
N ASP A 69 10.98 -9.52 24.10
CA ASP A 69 12.13 -8.86 24.71
C ASP A 69 11.97 -7.33 24.69
N ARG A 70 12.24 -6.69 25.83
CA ARG A 70 12.07 -5.25 26.02
C ARG A 70 13.04 -4.43 25.16
N ALA A 71 14.31 -4.82 25.10
CA ALA A 71 15.32 -4.08 24.36
C ALA A 71 15.07 -4.14 22.85
N SER A 72 14.70 -5.32 22.35
CA SER A 72 14.27 -5.53 20.97
C SER A 72 12.97 -4.76 20.65
N ALA A 73 12.02 -4.69 21.58
CA ALA A 73 10.79 -3.92 21.42
C ALA A 73 11.06 -2.41 21.31
N GLN A 74 11.97 -1.86 22.14
CA GLN A 74 12.35 -0.46 22.06
C GLN A 74 13.01 -0.11 20.72
N ARG A 75 13.92 -0.95 20.23
CA ARG A 75 14.52 -0.79 18.89
C ARG A 75 13.49 -0.85 17.78
N ALA A 76 12.58 -1.83 17.82
CA ALA A 76 11.50 -1.97 16.85
C ALA A 76 10.53 -0.78 16.87
N LEU A 77 10.25 -0.22 18.05
CA LEU A 77 9.44 0.99 18.21
C LEU A 77 10.13 2.21 17.58
N ALA A 78 11.43 2.39 17.82
CA ALA A 78 12.21 3.49 17.24
C ALA A 78 12.21 3.40 15.70
N TRP A 79 12.51 2.22 15.15
CA TRP A 79 12.42 1.96 13.72
C TRP A 79 11.03 2.28 13.16
N PHE A 80 9.98 1.84 13.84
CA PHE A 80 8.61 2.07 13.40
C PHE A 80 8.21 3.55 13.45
N LYS A 81 8.69 4.31 14.44
CA LYS A 81 8.50 5.77 14.48
C LYS A 81 9.22 6.45 13.31
N GLU A 82 10.44 6.03 12.99
CA GLU A 82 11.24 6.60 11.89
C GLU A 82 10.62 6.31 10.53
N GLU A 83 10.21 5.06 10.28
CA GLU A 83 9.47 4.66 9.07
C GLU A 83 8.22 5.54 8.87
N ARG A 84 7.51 5.86 9.95
CA ARG A 84 6.34 6.74 9.89
C ARG A 84 6.68 8.22 9.67
N LYS A 85 7.80 8.71 10.17
CA LYS A 85 8.27 10.08 9.92
C LYS A 85 8.67 10.29 8.46
N GLN A 86 9.27 9.28 7.84
CA GLN A 86 9.71 9.35 6.44
C GLN A 86 8.55 9.36 5.44
N VAL A 87 7.37 8.85 5.82
CA VAL A 87 6.18 8.90 4.97
C VAL A 87 5.56 10.29 5.06
N ASP A 88 5.90 11.18 4.12
CA ASP A 88 5.26 12.49 3.98
C ASP A 88 3.78 12.32 3.55
N PRO A 89 2.80 12.66 4.43
CA PRO A 89 1.39 12.55 4.11
C PRO A 89 0.95 13.49 2.98
N ALA A 90 1.71 14.57 2.72
CA ALA A 90 1.43 15.51 1.65
C ALA A 90 1.71 14.92 0.27
N GLN A 91 2.75 14.07 0.12
CA GLN A 91 2.97 13.34 -1.14
C GLN A 91 1.79 12.42 -1.49
N GLY A 92 1.10 11.88 -0.49
CA GLY A 92 -0.11 11.08 -0.69
C GLY A 92 -1.30 11.86 -1.28
N LYS A 93 -1.29 13.19 -1.15
CA LYS A 93 -2.31 14.10 -1.69
C LYS A 93 -1.90 14.75 -3.02
N LEU A 94 -0.70 14.47 -3.52
CA LEU A 94 -0.19 15.06 -4.75
C LEU A 94 -1.14 14.73 -5.92
N THR A 95 -1.57 15.77 -6.61
CA THR A 95 -2.48 15.66 -7.74
C THR A 95 -1.71 15.43 -9.04
N LEU A 96 -2.39 14.86 -10.04
CA LEU A 96 -1.84 14.67 -11.39
C LEU A 96 -1.35 15.99 -12.00
N GLY A 97 -2.10 17.08 -11.80
CA GLY A 97 -1.73 18.42 -12.26
C GLY A 97 -0.41 18.89 -11.66
N GLU A 98 -0.26 18.79 -10.35
CA GLU A 98 0.96 19.19 -9.63
C GLU A 98 2.15 18.30 -10.00
N LEU A 99 1.95 17.00 -10.21
CA LEU A 99 3.00 16.09 -10.69
C LEU A 99 3.51 16.51 -12.06
N CYS A 100 2.60 16.86 -12.97
CA CYS A 100 2.98 17.39 -14.27
C CYS A 100 3.78 18.69 -14.12
N ASP A 101 3.41 19.60 -13.21
CA ASP A 101 4.17 20.84 -13.00
C ASP A 101 5.58 20.56 -12.48
N ARG A 102 5.75 19.59 -11.57
CA ARG A 102 7.07 19.17 -11.10
C ARG A 102 7.91 18.55 -12.21
N TYR A 103 7.33 17.65 -13.01
CA TYR A 103 8.04 17.04 -14.14
C TYR A 103 8.40 18.07 -15.22
N TRP A 104 7.59 19.11 -15.40
CA TRP A 104 7.89 20.18 -16.36
C TRP A 104 9.19 20.90 -16.02
N GLN A 105 9.44 21.13 -14.73
CA GLN A 105 10.68 21.75 -14.26
C GLN A 105 11.90 20.85 -14.50
N THR A 106 11.75 19.53 -14.40
CA THR A 106 12.89 18.61 -14.58
C THR A 106 13.32 18.48 -16.04
N ILE A 107 12.42 18.63 -17.02
CA ILE A 107 12.74 18.38 -18.43
C ILE A 107 13.32 19.58 -19.19
N GLN A 108 13.39 20.77 -18.59
CA GLN A 108 13.84 22.01 -19.26
C GLN A 108 15.24 21.92 -19.89
N HIS A 109 16.12 21.09 -19.35
CA HIS A 109 17.50 20.91 -19.84
C HIS A 109 17.60 20.09 -21.13
N GLN A 110 16.49 19.49 -21.61
CA GLN A 110 16.50 18.64 -22.79
C GLN A 110 16.44 19.47 -24.08
N LYS A 111 16.72 18.82 -25.22
CA LYS A 111 16.61 19.46 -26.55
C LYS A 111 15.21 20.06 -26.75
N PRO A 112 15.08 21.25 -27.37
CA PRO A 112 13.82 22.00 -27.45
C PRO A 112 12.68 21.17 -28.06
N LYS A 113 12.95 20.44 -29.16
CA LYS A 113 11.98 19.54 -29.80
C LYS A 113 11.47 18.43 -28.86
N THR A 114 12.31 17.95 -27.95
CA THR A 114 11.92 16.95 -26.94
C THR A 114 11.04 17.58 -25.87
N VAL A 115 11.40 18.79 -25.42
CA VAL A 115 10.62 19.56 -24.43
C VAL A 115 9.23 19.90 -24.97
N GLU A 116 9.13 20.34 -26.24
CA GLU A 116 7.87 20.60 -26.94
C GLU A 116 6.97 19.36 -27.04
N ARG A 117 7.57 18.20 -27.35
CA ARG A 117 6.80 16.95 -27.41
C ARG A 117 6.25 16.57 -26.04
N LYS A 118 7.09 16.64 -25.00
CA LYS A 118 6.69 16.29 -23.64
C LYS A 118 5.64 17.25 -23.10
N THR A 119 5.78 18.55 -23.35
CA THR A 119 4.75 19.54 -22.98
C THR A 119 3.41 19.27 -23.63
N LEU A 120 3.39 18.87 -24.90
CA LEU A 120 2.16 18.51 -25.56
C LEU A 120 1.45 17.36 -24.82
N ILE A 121 2.20 16.33 -24.44
CA ILE A 121 1.68 15.18 -23.69
C ILE A 121 1.16 15.62 -22.32
N MET A 122 1.90 16.46 -21.60
CA MET A 122 1.51 16.98 -20.29
C MET A 122 0.28 17.88 -20.35
N ARG A 123 0.17 18.71 -21.40
CA ARG A 123 -1.02 19.53 -21.65
C ARG A 123 -2.25 18.66 -21.87
N ARG A 124 -2.13 17.61 -22.70
CA ARG A 124 -3.18 16.61 -22.92
C ARG A 124 -3.55 15.86 -21.64
N LEU A 125 -2.56 15.54 -20.82
CA LEU A 125 -2.75 14.88 -19.53
C LEU A 125 -3.52 15.76 -18.54
N LYS A 126 -3.24 17.07 -18.51
CA LYS A 126 -3.98 18.02 -17.66
C LYS A 126 -5.41 18.29 -18.15
N SER A 127 -5.63 18.35 -19.45
CA SER A 127 -6.93 18.68 -20.06
C SER A 127 -7.87 17.49 -20.06
N ASP A 128 -7.41 16.35 -20.58
CA ASP A 128 -8.30 15.30 -21.09
C ASP A 128 -8.28 14.03 -20.24
N TRP A 129 -7.68 14.09 -19.04
CA TRP A 129 -7.68 12.96 -18.10
C TRP A 129 -9.11 12.58 -17.70
N PRO A 130 -9.48 11.28 -17.70
CA PRO A 130 -10.85 10.82 -17.47
C PRO A 130 -11.46 11.29 -16.15
N THR A 131 -10.65 11.44 -15.11
CA THR A 131 -11.10 11.89 -13.76
C THR A 131 -10.68 13.34 -13.46
N GLY A 132 -10.09 14.03 -14.43
CA GLY A 132 -9.62 15.42 -14.33
C GLY A 132 -8.26 15.61 -13.64
N ARG A 133 -7.70 16.82 -13.75
CA ARG A 133 -6.35 17.17 -13.26
C ARG A 133 -6.15 17.07 -11.74
N LEU A 134 -7.22 17.20 -10.96
CA LEU A 134 -7.19 17.15 -9.49
C LEU A 134 -7.19 15.72 -8.94
N THR A 135 -7.12 14.73 -9.82
CA THR A 135 -7.02 13.32 -9.41
C THR A 135 -5.74 13.11 -8.63
N GLN A 136 -5.84 12.55 -7.43
CA GLN A 136 -4.68 12.13 -6.64
C GLN A 136 -3.97 10.98 -7.35
N ILE A 137 -2.63 11.01 -7.39
CA ILE A 137 -1.82 9.99 -8.07
C ILE A 137 -2.12 8.59 -7.52
N THR A 138 -2.34 8.48 -6.22
CA THR A 138 -2.68 7.22 -5.53
C THR A 138 -4.00 6.59 -6.00
N LYS A 139 -4.85 7.36 -6.68
CA LYS A 139 -6.14 6.92 -7.23
C LYS A 139 -6.09 6.61 -8.73
N ILE A 140 -4.95 6.83 -9.37
CA ILE A 140 -4.77 6.50 -10.79
C ILE A 140 -4.69 4.98 -10.95
N LYS A 141 -5.53 4.46 -11.86
CA LYS A 141 -5.57 3.04 -12.23
C LYS A 141 -5.04 2.86 -13.66
N PRO A 142 -4.51 1.68 -14.03
CA PRO A 142 -4.13 1.39 -15.41
C PRO A 142 -5.26 1.65 -16.41
N SER A 143 -6.50 1.32 -16.03
CA SER A 143 -7.69 1.59 -16.85
C SER A 143 -7.89 3.08 -17.18
N HIS A 144 -7.46 4.01 -16.33
CA HIS A 144 -7.53 5.44 -16.62
C HIS A 144 -6.56 5.83 -17.74
N VAL A 145 -5.39 5.19 -17.82
CA VAL A 145 -4.42 5.39 -18.90
C VAL A 145 -5.00 4.89 -20.22
N ASP A 146 -5.61 3.71 -20.23
CA ASP A 146 -6.25 3.15 -21.42
C ASP A 146 -7.39 4.03 -21.92
N LEU A 147 -8.25 4.50 -21.01
CA LEU A 147 -9.33 5.44 -21.32
C LEU A 147 -8.77 6.73 -21.92
N TRP A 148 -7.74 7.31 -21.33
CA TRP A 148 -7.10 8.52 -21.87
C TRP A 148 -6.49 8.30 -23.25
N ILE A 149 -5.74 7.21 -23.46
CA ILE A 149 -5.17 6.88 -24.77
C ILE A 149 -6.27 6.67 -25.82
N SER A 150 -7.38 6.04 -25.45
CA SER A 150 -8.49 5.73 -26.35
C SER A 150 -9.20 6.97 -26.92
N ARG A 151 -9.09 8.12 -26.22
CA ARG A 151 -9.68 9.40 -26.65
C ARG A 151 -9.06 9.95 -27.93
N TYR A 152 -7.84 9.56 -28.24
CA TYR A 152 -7.13 10.04 -29.42
C TYR A 152 -6.94 8.93 -30.44
N ARG A 153 -6.93 9.34 -31.71
CA ARG A 153 -6.49 8.48 -32.80
C ARG A 153 -4.99 8.67 -33.00
N PHE A 154 -4.20 7.79 -32.39
CA PHE A 154 -2.75 7.79 -32.53
C PHE A 154 -2.29 6.75 -33.54
N GLY A 155 -1.27 7.11 -34.33
CA GLY A 155 -0.43 6.11 -34.98
C GLY A 155 0.37 5.31 -33.92
N PRO A 156 0.85 4.09 -34.24
CA PRO A 156 1.49 3.19 -33.27
C PRO A 156 2.67 3.84 -32.52
N VAL A 157 3.52 4.57 -33.23
CA VAL A 157 4.69 5.26 -32.64
C VAL A 157 4.26 6.34 -31.65
N SER A 158 3.25 7.15 -32.01
CA SER A 158 2.75 8.21 -31.16
C SER A 158 2.11 7.65 -29.89
N ARG A 159 1.31 6.58 -30.01
CA ARG A 159 0.72 5.89 -28.86
C ARG A 159 1.79 5.43 -27.87
N ASN A 160 2.83 4.77 -28.37
CA ASN A 160 3.93 4.25 -27.55
C ASN A 160 4.68 5.39 -26.84
N GLN A 161 4.90 6.52 -27.53
CA GLN A 161 5.50 7.70 -26.90
C GLN A 161 4.65 8.24 -25.76
N HIS A 162 3.33 8.37 -25.95
CA HIS A 162 2.43 8.86 -24.89
C HIS A 162 2.41 7.91 -23.68
N ALA A 163 2.36 6.60 -23.92
CA ALA A 163 2.41 5.59 -22.86
C ALA A 163 3.76 5.58 -22.10
N ALA A 164 4.88 5.70 -22.84
CA ALA A 164 6.21 5.76 -22.24
C ALA A 164 6.39 7.01 -21.38
N GLU A 165 5.95 8.17 -21.86
CA GLU A 165 6.10 9.43 -21.12
C GLU A 165 5.25 9.43 -19.84
N ILE A 166 4.04 8.86 -19.84
CA ILE A 166 3.26 8.67 -18.60
C ILE A 166 4.00 7.79 -17.59
N LYS A 167 4.73 6.77 -18.05
CA LYS A 167 5.50 5.90 -17.16
C LYS A 167 6.71 6.62 -16.55
N HIS A 168 7.21 7.67 -17.21
CA HIS A 168 8.37 8.45 -16.74
C HIS A 168 8.01 9.60 -15.81
N ILE A 169 6.74 10.02 -15.78
CA ILE A 169 6.18 11.02 -14.86
C ILE A 169 5.88 10.37 -13.53
#